data_AF-A0A850SFM7-F1
#
_entry.id   AF-A0A850SFM7-F1
#
_cell.length_a   1.000
_cell.length_b   1.000
_cell.length_c   1.000
_cell.angle_alpha   90.00
_cell.angle_beta   90.00
_cell.angle_gamma   90.00
#
_symmetry.space_group_name_H-M   'P 1'
#
loop_
_entity.id
_entity.type
_entity.pdbx_description
1 polymer ?
#
loop_
_entity_poly.entity_id
_entity_poly.type
_entity_poly.pdbx_seq_one_letter_code
_entity_poly.pdbx_strand_id
1 'polypeptide(L)'
;MEDARVVSQHEKKDELFEKIDSLVDQTLQIYELNSKEGAIIRSIDSSISMLLNTLRTSLPLSPEIFHSELPGIKSAVLNNSGEIIIMQASGNIVTKKFSELQTAQVMEIVREIVPKLSESADAMKASATEEIALLKKVAKQFQRVKTPPQAERQSREIE
;
A
#
# COMPACT_ATOMS: atom_id res chain seq x y z
N MET A 1 -9.57 58.11 -36.97
CA MET A 1 -10.35 56.89 -36.69
C MET A 1 -9.50 55.61 -36.82
N GLU A 2 -8.33 55.67 -37.48
CA GLU A 2 -7.41 54.55 -37.67
C GLU A 2 -6.56 54.25 -36.41
N ASP A 3 -6.12 55.29 -35.68
CA ASP A 3 -5.36 55.15 -34.41
C ASP A 3 -6.10 54.35 -33.33
N ALA A 4 -7.39 54.60 -33.12
CA ALA A 4 -8.16 53.90 -32.08
C ALA A 4 -8.31 52.39 -32.35
N ARG A 5 -8.24 51.96 -33.62
CA ARG A 5 -8.28 50.55 -34.00
C ARG A 5 -6.93 49.86 -33.77
N VAL A 6 -5.83 50.57 -33.99
CA VAL A 6 -4.46 50.04 -33.78
C VAL A 6 -4.18 49.89 -32.28
N VAL A 7 -4.54 50.89 -31.47
CA VAL A 7 -4.42 50.84 -29.99
C VAL A 7 -5.27 49.70 -29.41
N SER A 8 -6.54 49.57 -29.86
CA SER A 8 -7.41 48.47 -29.43
C SER A 8 -6.90 47.07 -29.80
N GLN A 9 -6.16 46.93 -30.90
CA GLN A 9 -5.55 45.65 -31.27
C GLN A 9 -4.27 45.34 -30.49
N HIS A 10 -3.51 46.36 -30.09
CA HIS A 10 -2.35 46.18 -29.22
C HIS A 10 -2.77 45.78 -27.81
N GLU A 11 -3.75 46.48 -27.23
CA GLU A 11 -4.29 46.15 -25.89
C GLU A 11 -4.85 44.71 -25.85
N LYS A 12 -5.54 44.26 -26.91
CA LYS A 12 -6.03 42.87 -27.01
C LYS A 12 -4.93 41.83 -27.15
N LYS A 13 -3.78 42.19 -27.75
CA LYS A 13 -2.61 41.29 -27.84
C LYS A 13 -1.90 41.22 -26.50
N ASP A 14 -1.75 42.34 -25.82
CA ASP A 14 -1.12 42.41 -24.49
C ASP A 14 -1.96 41.63 -23.47
N GLU A 15 -3.28 41.78 -23.48
CA GLU A 15 -4.20 41.00 -22.63
C GLU A 15 -4.17 39.49 -22.94
N LEU A 16 -3.91 39.12 -24.21
CA LEU A 16 -3.71 37.72 -24.59
C LEU A 16 -2.39 37.18 -24.03
N PHE A 17 -1.30 37.95 -24.11
CA PHE A 17 -0.01 37.53 -23.56
C PHE A 17 -0.05 37.39 -22.04
N GLU A 18 -0.68 38.32 -21.32
CA GLU A 18 -0.87 38.20 -19.88
C GLU A 18 -1.67 36.94 -19.49
N LYS A 19 -2.70 36.60 -20.27
CA LYS A 19 -3.47 35.36 -20.07
C LYS A 19 -2.63 34.12 -20.35
N ILE A 20 -1.78 34.15 -21.38
CA ILE A 20 -0.85 33.05 -21.68
C ILE A 20 0.15 32.88 -20.53
N ASP A 21 0.77 33.96 -20.06
CA ASP A 21 1.72 33.91 -18.94
C ASP A 21 1.05 33.36 -17.67
N SER A 22 -0.16 33.83 -17.37
CA SER A 22 -0.95 33.31 -16.24
C SER A 22 -1.27 31.82 -16.39
N LEU A 23 -1.63 31.35 -17.59
CA LEU A 23 -1.89 29.93 -17.86
C LEU A 23 -0.62 29.09 -17.72
N VAL A 24 0.53 29.60 -18.16
CA VAL A 24 1.83 28.94 -18.00
C VAL A 24 2.17 28.79 -16.52
N ASP A 25 2.04 29.86 -15.73
CA ASP A 25 2.31 29.85 -14.29
C ASP A 25 1.38 28.88 -13.55
N GLN A 26 0.08 28.89 -13.87
CA GLN A 26 -0.89 27.95 -13.30
C GLN A 26 -0.54 26.49 -13.65
N THR A 27 -0.12 26.23 -14.89
CA THR A 27 0.27 24.89 -15.33
C THR A 27 1.51 24.41 -14.59
N LEU A 28 2.50 25.28 -14.37
CA LEU A 28 3.70 24.96 -13.59
C LEU A 28 3.35 24.63 -12.13
N GLN A 29 2.47 25.42 -11.51
CA GLN A 29 2.00 25.15 -10.15
C GLN A 29 1.26 23.80 -10.05
N ILE A 30 0.40 23.47 -11.02
CA ILE A 30 -0.28 22.18 -11.09
C ILE A 30 0.73 21.04 -11.24
N TYR A 31 1.74 21.20 -12.09
CA TYR A 31 2.79 20.20 -12.26
C TYR A 31 3.53 19.92 -10.94
N GLU A 32 3.88 20.96 -10.18
CA GLU A 32 4.50 20.82 -8.86
C GLU A 32 3.59 20.09 -7.86
N LEU A 33 2.29 20.42 -7.85
CA LEU A 33 1.31 19.77 -6.98
C LEU A 33 1.16 18.28 -7.34
N ASN A 34 1.04 17.94 -8.63
CA ASN A 34 0.95 16.56 -9.09
C ASN A 34 2.22 15.76 -8.76
N SER A 35 3.39 16.40 -8.83
CA SER A 35 4.66 15.77 -8.44
C SER A 35 4.69 15.43 -6.95
N LYS A 36 4.26 16.38 -6.10
CA LYS A 36 4.13 16.19 -4.64
C LYS A 36 3.12 15.08 -4.31
N GLU A 37 1.96 15.11 -4.97
CA GLU A 37 0.93 14.07 -4.86
C GLU A 37 1.49 12.68 -5.18
N GLY A 38 2.17 12.54 -6.33
CA GLY A 38 2.79 11.28 -6.72
C GLY A 38 3.84 10.78 -5.72
N ALA A 39 4.58 11.68 -5.08
CA ALA A 39 5.53 11.31 -4.02
C ALA A 39 4.81 10.78 -2.76
N ILE A 40 3.69 11.39 -2.38
CA ILE A 40 2.86 10.94 -1.25
C ILE A 40 2.27 9.56 -1.55
N ILE A 41 1.72 9.35 -2.75
CA ILE A 41 1.15 8.05 -3.16
C ILE A 41 2.21 6.95 -3.09
N ARG A 42 3.44 7.20 -3.56
CA ARG A 42 4.54 6.22 -3.45
C ARG A 42 4.92 5.91 -2.00
N SER A 43 4.84 6.89 -1.10
CA SER A 43 5.07 6.67 0.34
C SER A 43 3.99 5.79 0.97
N ILE A 44 2.73 6.02 0.59
CA ILE A 44 1.59 5.20 1.01
C ILE A 44 1.76 3.77 0.51
N ASP A 45 2.08 3.59 -0.77
CA ASP A 45 2.33 2.29 -1.40
C ASP A 45 3.40 1.49 -0.66
N SER A 46 4.55 2.11 -0.40
CA SER A 46 5.64 1.48 0.34
C SER A 46 5.21 1.05 1.74
N SER A 47 4.43 1.89 2.43
CA SER A 47 3.97 1.62 3.80
C SER A 47 2.96 0.47 3.82
N ILE A 48 2.00 0.46 2.90
CA ILE A 48 1.00 -0.61 2.76
C ILE A 48 1.67 -1.93 2.40
N SER A 49 2.61 -1.91 1.45
CA SER A 49 3.37 -3.10 1.04
C SER A 49 4.13 -3.70 2.22
N MET A 50 4.77 -2.86 3.04
CA MET A 50 5.47 -3.31 4.25
C MET A 50 4.50 -3.95 5.25
N LEU A 51 3.32 -3.36 5.47
CA LEU A 51 2.29 -3.91 6.36
C LEU A 51 1.78 -5.26 5.85
N LEU A 52 1.39 -5.35 4.58
CA LEU A 52 0.88 -6.59 3.98
C LEU A 52 1.90 -7.72 4.03
N ASN A 53 3.16 -7.44 3.72
CA ASN A 53 4.24 -8.41 3.77
C ASN A 53 4.52 -8.88 5.20
N THR A 54 4.54 -7.94 6.16
CA THR A 54 4.72 -8.26 7.59
C THR A 54 3.59 -9.15 8.09
N LEU A 55 2.35 -8.82 7.71
CA LEU A 55 1.15 -9.57 8.07
C LEU A 55 0.95 -10.84 7.24
N ARG A 56 1.78 -11.05 6.20
CA ARG A 56 1.68 -12.15 5.24
C ARG A 56 0.28 -12.33 4.67
N THR A 57 -0.40 -11.22 4.41
CA THR A 57 -1.82 -11.23 4.01
C THR A 57 -2.00 -10.63 2.61
N SER A 58 -3.10 -10.98 1.98
CA SER A 58 -3.61 -10.38 0.75
C SER A 58 -5.08 -10.06 0.98
N LEU A 59 -5.52 -8.91 0.47
CA LEU A 59 -6.84 -8.39 0.78
C LEU A 59 -7.69 -8.29 -0.48
N PRO A 60 -8.90 -8.84 -0.49
CA PRO A 60 -9.85 -8.54 -1.56
C PRO A 60 -10.19 -7.04 -1.50
N LEU A 61 -10.30 -6.45 -2.68
CA LEU A 61 -10.73 -5.07 -2.89
C LEU A 61 -12.09 -5.06 -3.59
N SER A 62 -12.89 -4.04 -3.32
CA SER A 62 -14.13 -3.81 -4.04
C SER A 62 -13.85 -3.56 -5.54
N PRO A 63 -14.49 -4.32 -6.46
CA PRO A 63 -14.40 -4.04 -7.90
C PRO A 63 -14.83 -2.64 -8.31
N GLU A 64 -15.73 -2.01 -7.53
CA GLU A 64 -16.31 -0.70 -7.87
C GLU A 64 -15.26 0.42 -7.91
N ILE A 65 -14.15 0.28 -7.17
CA ILE A 65 -13.03 1.23 -7.16
C ILE A 65 -12.43 1.44 -8.56
N PHE A 66 -12.55 0.44 -9.43
CA PHE A 66 -11.91 0.43 -10.75
C PHE A 66 -12.91 0.45 -11.91
N HIS A 67 -14.21 0.51 -11.63
CA HIS A 67 -15.28 0.34 -12.65
C HIS A 67 -15.21 1.41 -13.75
N SER A 68 -14.83 2.64 -13.40
CA SER A 68 -14.72 3.76 -14.34
C SER A 68 -13.61 3.58 -15.38
N GLU A 69 -12.56 2.83 -15.06
CA GLU A 69 -11.39 2.62 -15.94
C GLU A 69 -11.42 1.27 -16.65
N LEU A 70 -11.94 0.24 -15.99
CA LEU A 70 -11.93 -1.13 -16.46
C LEU A 70 -13.37 -1.68 -16.40
N PRO A 71 -14.14 -1.60 -17.51
CA PRO A 71 -15.47 -2.19 -17.53
C PRO A 71 -15.38 -3.71 -17.40
N GLY A 72 -16.34 -4.31 -16.68
CA GLY A 72 -16.45 -5.76 -16.54
C GLY A 72 -15.41 -6.37 -15.59
N ILE A 73 -15.03 -5.69 -14.51
CA ILE A 73 -14.21 -6.30 -13.45
C ILE A 73 -15.01 -7.37 -12.73
N LYS A 74 -14.39 -8.54 -12.57
CA LYS A 74 -14.93 -9.67 -11.80
C LYS A 74 -14.42 -9.65 -10.36
N SER A 75 -13.14 -9.35 -10.15
CA SER A 75 -12.54 -9.28 -8.82
C SER A 75 -11.27 -8.43 -8.83
N ALA A 76 -10.95 -7.83 -7.68
CA ALA A 76 -9.68 -7.18 -7.44
C ALA A 76 -9.10 -7.67 -6.11
N VAL A 77 -7.78 -7.86 -6.06
CA VAL A 77 -7.04 -8.29 -4.87
C VAL A 77 -5.78 -7.45 -4.74
N LEU A 78 -5.54 -6.92 -3.55
CA LEU A 78 -4.25 -6.37 -3.16
C LEU A 78 -3.39 -7.50 -2.62
N ASN A 79 -2.35 -7.88 -3.34
CA ASN A 79 -1.46 -8.98 -2.96
C ASN A 79 -0.51 -8.57 -1.83
N ASN A 80 0.24 -9.53 -1.28
CA ASN A 80 1.18 -9.30 -0.17
C ASN A 80 2.38 -8.40 -0.53
N SER A 81 2.60 -8.14 -1.82
CA SER A 81 3.68 -7.30 -2.34
C SER A 81 3.20 -5.87 -2.64
N GLY A 82 1.92 -5.56 -2.36
CA GLY A 82 1.31 -4.25 -2.59
C GLY A 82 0.81 -4.03 -4.03
N GLU A 83 0.81 -5.07 -4.86
CA GLU A 83 0.30 -4.99 -6.23
C GLU A 83 -1.20 -5.30 -6.26
N ILE A 84 -1.92 -4.57 -7.10
CA ILE A 84 -3.35 -4.73 -7.30
C ILE A 84 -3.57 -5.63 -8.51
N ILE A 85 -4.05 -6.83 -8.26
CA ILE A 85 -4.37 -7.82 -9.29
C ILE A 85 -5.87 -7.74 -9.58
N ILE A 86 -6.22 -7.35 -10.80
CA ILE A 86 -7.59 -7.17 -11.27
C ILE A 86 -7.88 -8.24 -12.31
N MET A 87 -8.92 -9.05 -12.07
CA MET A 87 -9.43 -10.02 -13.03
C MET A 87 -10.70 -9.47 -13.67
N GLN A 88 -10.72 -9.40 -14.99
CA GLN A 88 -11.89 -9.02 -15.78
C GLN A 88 -12.76 -10.25 -16.08
N ALA A 89 -14.03 -10.02 -16.40
CA ALA A 89 -14.99 -11.06 -16.77
C ALA A 89 -14.57 -11.83 -18.03
N SER A 90 -13.78 -11.20 -18.92
CA SER A 90 -13.15 -11.85 -20.09
C SER A 90 -12.06 -12.87 -19.73
N GLY A 91 -11.61 -12.90 -18.47
CA GLY A 91 -10.46 -13.69 -18.02
C GLY A 91 -9.12 -12.96 -18.11
N ASN A 92 -9.09 -11.72 -18.63
CA ASN A 92 -7.88 -10.91 -18.64
C ASN A 92 -7.48 -10.51 -17.22
N ILE A 93 -6.18 -10.49 -16.96
CA ILE A 93 -5.60 -10.03 -15.69
C ILE A 93 -4.81 -8.76 -15.94
N VAL A 94 -5.10 -7.73 -15.16
CA VAL A 94 -4.37 -6.47 -15.13
C VAL A 94 -3.72 -6.33 -13.76
N THR A 95 -2.43 -6.06 -13.73
CA THR A 95 -1.72 -5.71 -12.51
C THR A 95 -1.49 -4.21 -12.49
N LYS A 96 -1.89 -3.55 -11.40
CA LYS A 96 -1.65 -2.12 -11.18
C LYS A 96 -0.83 -1.89 -9.91
N LYS A 97 -0.10 -0.77 -9.90
CA LYS A 97 0.53 -0.21 -8.69
C LYS A 97 -0.23 1.02 -8.21
N PHE A 98 -0.07 1.38 -6.94
CA PHE A 98 -0.66 2.60 -6.39
C PHE A 98 -0.26 3.86 -7.17
N SER A 99 0.97 3.93 -7.67
CA SER A 99 1.45 5.05 -8.49
C SER A 99 0.73 5.23 -9.84
N GLU A 100 -0.04 4.23 -10.25
CA GLU A 100 -0.82 4.22 -11.51
C GLU A 100 -2.31 4.50 -11.26
N LEU A 101 -2.67 4.81 -10.02
CA LEU A 101 -4.04 5.11 -9.62
C LEU A 101 -4.25 6.60 -9.43
N GLN A 102 -5.51 7.00 -9.58
CA GLN A 102 -5.96 8.33 -9.18
C GLN A 102 -6.08 8.43 -7.66
N THR A 103 -5.89 9.62 -7.10
CA THR A 103 -6.00 9.83 -5.63
C THR A 103 -7.32 9.35 -5.05
N ALA A 104 -8.44 9.51 -5.77
CA ALA A 104 -9.73 9.00 -5.32
C ALA A 104 -9.70 7.47 -5.08
N GLN A 105 -9.13 6.72 -6.03
CA GLN A 105 -9.00 5.27 -5.93
C GLN A 105 -8.04 4.88 -4.80
N VAL A 106 -6.91 5.57 -4.66
CA VAL A 106 -5.97 5.36 -3.54
C VAL A 106 -6.69 5.51 -2.21
N MET A 107 -7.49 6.58 -2.05
CA MET A 107 -8.22 6.84 -0.82
C MET A 107 -9.32 5.82 -0.54
N GLU A 108 -10.03 5.34 -1.56
CA GLU A 108 -11.01 4.25 -1.41
C GLU A 108 -10.35 2.95 -0.96
N ILE A 109 -9.23 2.57 -1.59
CA ILE A 109 -8.46 1.39 -1.19
C ILE A 109 -7.99 1.54 0.26
N VAL A 110 -7.38 2.67 0.63
CA VAL A 110 -6.91 2.91 2.00
C VAL A 110 -8.06 2.78 3.00
N ARG A 111 -9.22 3.37 2.73
CA ARG A 111 -10.40 3.25 3.60
C ARG A 111 -10.87 1.80 3.74
N GLU A 112 -10.80 1.03 2.66
CA GLU A 112 -11.23 -0.37 2.66
C GLU A 112 -10.24 -1.28 3.41
N ILE A 113 -8.93 -1.08 3.22
CA ILE A 113 -7.92 -2.03 3.74
C ILE A 113 -7.51 -1.75 5.18
N VAL A 114 -7.50 -0.50 5.64
CA VAL A 114 -6.98 -0.16 6.98
C VAL A 114 -7.70 -0.93 8.10
N PRO A 115 -9.04 -1.04 8.12
CA PRO A 115 -9.73 -1.86 9.12
C PRO A 115 -9.32 -3.34 9.04
N LYS A 116 -9.26 -3.91 7.83
CA LYS A 116 -8.89 -5.32 7.60
C LYS A 116 -7.44 -5.62 8.03
N LEU A 117 -6.53 -4.67 7.83
CA LEU A 117 -5.13 -4.76 8.27
C LEU A 117 -5.04 -4.71 9.79
N SER A 118 -5.84 -3.88 10.45
CA SER A 118 -5.90 -3.82 11.92
C SER A 118 -6.33 -5.17 12.50
N GLU A 119 -7.42 -5.74 11.98
CA GLU A 119 -7.91 -7.06 12.39
C GLU A 119 -6.85 -8.16 12.15
N SER A 120 -6.19 -8.12 10.98
CA SER A 120 -5.10 -9.05 10.65
C SER A 120 -3.91 -8.92 11.59
N ALA A 121 -3.56 -7.69 12.00
CA ALA A 121 -2.47 -7.43 12.93
C ALA A 121 -2.76 -7.98 14.33
N ASP A 122 -3.98 -7.80 14.83
CA ASP A 122 -4.39 -8.34 16.13
C ASP A 122 -4.37 -9.88 16.11
N ALA A 123 -4.90 -10.49 15.05
CA ALA A 123 -4.88 -11.94 14.87
C ALA A 123 -3.44 -12.48 14.79
N MET A 124 -2.56 -11.84 14.02
CA MET A 124 -1.17 -12.26 13.88
C MET A 124 -0.40 -12.13 15.20
N LYS A 125 -0.64 -11.06 15.96
CA LYS A 125 -0.03 -10.88 17.28
C LYS A 125 -0.45 -11.98 18.25
N ALA A 126 -1.72 -12.35 18.27
CA ALA A 126 -2.23 -13.45 19.09
C ALA A 126 -1.57 -14.77 18.68
N SER A 127 -1.56 -15.11 17.39
CA SER A 127 -0.92 -16.32 16.85
C SER A 127 0.56 -16.40 17.20
N ALA A 128 1.31 -15.32 16.97
CA ALA A 128 2.74 -15.29 17.26
C ALA A 128 3.04 -15.49 18.76
N THR A 129 2.18 -14.97 19.64
CA THR A 129 2.32 -15.16 21.10
C THR A 129 2.15 -16.63 21.48
N GLU A 130 1.14 -17.30 20.92
CA GLU A 130 0.89 -18.71 21.15
C GLU A 130 2.02 -19.59 20.61
N GLU A 131 2.47 -19.32 19.38
CA GLU A 131 3.58 -20.03 18.74
C GLU A 131 4.88 -19.91 19.56
N ILE A 132 5.22 -18.72 20.03
CA ILE A 132 6.39 -18.51 20.90
C ILE A 132 6.26 -19.32 22.20
N ALA A 133 5.07 -19.33 22.81
CA ALA A 133 4.83 -20.10 24.03
C ALA A 133 4.99 -21.61 23.80
N LEU A 134 4.49 -22.12 22.66
CA LEU A 134 4.67 -23.52 22.26
C LEU A 134 6.14 -23.85 22.00
N LEU A 135 6.85 -23.03 21.23
CA LEU A 135 8.27 -23.22 20.95
C LEU A 135 9.11 -23.26 22.23
N LYS A 136 8.81 -22.41 23.21
CA LYS A 136 9.44 -22.45 24.54
C LYS A 136 9.20 -23.79 25.26
N LYS A 137 7.97 -24.31 25.23
CA LYS A 137 7.63 -25.62 25.83
C LYS A 137 8.39 -26.75 25.14
N VAL A 138 8.42 -26.75 23.81
CA VAL A 138 9.15 -27.74 23.01
C VAL A 138 10.65 -27.69 23.31
N ALA A 139 11.25 -26.49 23.30
CA ALA A 139 12.66 -26.30 23.62
C ALA A 139 13.00 -26.83 25.03
N LYS A 140 12.13 -26.60 26.02
CA LYS A 140 12.31 -27.13 27.39
C LYS A 140 12.31 -28.66 27.42
N GLN A 141 11.49 -29.34 26.61
CA GLN A 141 11.52 -30.81 26.54
C GLN A 141 12.84 -31.31 25.94
N PHE A 142 13.33 -30.71 24.86
CA PHE A 142 14.61 -31.09 24.26
C PHE A 142 15.81 -30.80 25.16
N GLN A 143 15.75 -29.77 26.03
CA GLN A 143 16.80 -29.51 27.02
C GLN A 143 16.97 -30.68 28.02
N ARG A 144 15.90 -31.43 28.33
CA ARG A 144 15.97 -32.59 29.25
C ARG A 144 16.80 -33.74 28.68
N VAL A 145 16.94 -33.83 27.35
CA VAL A 145 17.79 -34.83 26.68
C VAL A 145 19.28 -34.49 26.83
N LYS A 146 19.61 -33.20 26.99
CA LYS A 146 20.99 -32.74 27.17
C LYS A 146 21.54 -32.95 28.58
N THR A 147 20.67 -33.16 29.57
CA THR A 147 21.06 -33.44 30.96
C THR A 147 20.78 -34.90 31.24
N PRO A 148 21.80 -35.80 31.25
CA PRO A 148 21.56 -37.18 31.64
C PRO A 148 20.99 -37.19 33.07
N PRO A 149 20.05 -38.09 33.40
CA PRO A 149 19.67 -38.30 34.77
C PRO A 149 20.95 -38.54 35.56
N GLN A 150 21.20 -37.76 36.61
CA GLN A 150 22.20 -38.15 37.61
C GLN A 150 21.66 -39.43 38.23
N ALA A 151 22.00 -40.57 37.61
CA ALA A 151 21.88 -41.87 38.22
C ALA A 151 22.59 -41.75 39.56
N GLU A 152 21.80 -41.96 40.61
CA GLU A 152 22.20 -42.09 41.99
C GLU A 152 23.55 -42.82 42.07
N ARG A 153 24.65 -42.06 42.13
CA ARG A 153 25.94 -42.57 42.59
C ARG A 153 25.87 -42.64 44.11
N GLN A 154 24.92 -43.42 44.62
CA GLN A 154 25.07 -44.11 45.89
C GLN A 154 25.99 -45.31 45.64
N SER A 155 27.26 -45.05 45.38
CA SER A 155 28.30 -45.99 45.82
C SER A 155 28.43 -45.69 47.32
N ARG A 156 27.83 -46.48 48.21
CA ARG A 156 28.51 -47.66 48.77
C ARG A 156 30.01 -47.39 48.93
N GLU A 157 30.35 -46.49 49.85
CA GLU A 157 31.50 -46.75 50.71
C GLU A 157 30.95 -47.59 51.87
N ILE A 158 30.96 -48.91 51.64
CA ILE A 158 30.98 -49.92 52.67
C ILE A 158 32.45 -50.32 52.79
N GLU A 159 32.91 -50.35 54.05
CA GLU A 159 34.21 -50.79 54.59
C GLU A 159 35.41 -49.83 54.46
#